data_AF-A0A537LZM1-F1
#
_entry.id   AF-A0A537LZM1-F1
#
_cell.length_a   1.000
_cell.length_b   1.000
_cell.length_c   1.000
_cell.angle_alpha   90.00
_cell.angle_beta   90.00
_cell.angle_gamma   90.00
#
_symmetry.space_group_name_H-M   'P 1'
#
loop_
_entity.id
_entity.type
_entity.pdbx_description
1 polymer ?
#
loop_
_entity_poly.entity_id
_entity_poly.type
_entity_poly.pdbx_seq_one_letter_code
_entity_poly.pdbx_strand_id
1 'polypeptide(L)' 'MPVKPTLRKPAGILLILLLIAGWAVLVANGAELLTGLPWPVHALYFTVAGIVWILPLKPLLQWMETGSFRRP' A
#
# COMPACT_ATOMS: atom_id res chain seq x y z
N MET A 1 18.76 8.78 -28.76
CA MET A 1 18.61 7.34 -28.47
C MET A 1 17.14 7.07 -28.19
N PRO A 2 16.48 6.09 -28.84
CA PRO A 2 15.07 5.82 -28.58
C PRO A 2 14.89 5.30 -27.15
N VAL A 3 14.02 5.95 -26.37
CA VAL A 3 13.67 5.53 -25.01
C VAL A 3 12.90 4.22 -25.13
N LYS A 4 13.52 3.11 -24.71
CA LYS A 4 12.87 1.78 -24.74
C LYS A 4 11.75 1.79 -23.68
N PRO A 5 10.47 1.57 -24.06
CA PRO A 5 9.38 1.57 -23.09
C PRO A 5 9.56 0.43 -22.09
N THR A 6 9.57 0.76 -20.80
CA THR A 6 9.65 -0.22 -19.71
C THR A 6 8.26 -0.41 -19.11
N LEU A 7 7.65 -1.59 -19.31
CA LEU A 7 6.34 -1.95 -18.75
C LEU A 7 6.32 -2.00 -17.21
N ARG A 8 7.50 -1.93 -16.57
CA ARG A 8 7.67 -1.93 -15.11
C ARG A 8 7.01 -0.72 -14.44
N LYS A 9 7.02 0.44 -15.10
CA LYS A 9 6.41 1.67 -14.57
C LYS A 9 4.88 1.58 -14.50
N PRO A 10 4.15 1.27 -15.59
CA PRO A 10 2.69 1.11 -15.51
C PRO A 10 2.28 -0.10 -14.64
N ALA A 11 3.00 -1.21 -14.69
CA ALA A 11 2.73 -2.36 -13.82
C ALA A 11 2.91 -2.02 -12.32
N GLY A 12 3.93 -1.23 -11.99
CA GLY A 12 4.16 -0.75 -10.64
C GLY A 12 3.03 0.14 -10.11
N ILE A 13 2.57 1.09 -10.93
CA ILE A 13 1.43 1.94 -10.58
C ILE A 13 0.18 1.09 -10.30
N LEU A 14 -0.12 0.11 -11.17
CA LEU A 14 -1.24 -0.81 -10.95
C LEU A 14 -1.11 -1.61 -9.66
N LEU A 15 0.09 -2.08 -9.33
CA LEU A 15 0.35 -2.78 -8.07
C LEU A 15 0.15 -1.86 -6.85
N ILE A 16 0.58 -0.60 -6.91
CA ILE A 16 0.32 0.39 -5.85
C ILE A 16 -1.18 0.59 -5.67
N LEU A 17 -1.93 0.77 -6.77
CA LEU A 17 -3.37 0.98 -6.72
C LEU A 17 -4.09 -0.24 -6.13
N LEU A 18 -3.72 -1.45 -6.56
CA LEU A 18 -4.25 -2.69 -5.99
C LEU A 18 -3.93 -2.83 -4.51
N LEU A 19 -2.71 -2.45 -4.10
CA LEU A 19 -2.30 -2.47 -2.71
C LEU A 19 -3.15 -1.52 -1.86
N ILE A 20 -3.31 -0.27 -2.30
CA ILE A 20 -4.11 0.74 -1.59
C ILE A 20 -5.58 0.29 -1.52
N ALA A 21 -6.13 -0.21 -2.64
CA ALA A 21 -7.51 -0.70 -2.68
C ALA A 21 -7.72 -1.90 -1.74
N GLY A 22 -6.84 -2.89 -1.80
CA GLY A 22 -6.89 -4.06 -0.92
C GLY A 22 -6.73 -3.69 0.56
N TRP A 23 -5.82 -2.76 0.87
CA TRP A 23 -5.64 -2.24 2.22
C TRP A 23 -6.88 -1.49 2.71
N ALA A 24 -7.48 -0.63 1.88
CA ALA A 24 -8.69 0.11 2.23
C ALA A 24 -9.85 -0.84 2.53
N VAL A 25 -10.03 -1.89 1.73
CA VAL A 25 -11.04 -2.94 1.97
C VAL A 25 -10.77 -3.62 3.30
N LEU A 26 -9.55 -4.05 3.58
CA LEU A 26 -9.18 -4.72 4.82
C LEU A 26 -9.45 -3.83 6.05
N VAL A 27 -9.07 -2.55 5.97
CA VAL A 27 -9.30 -1.57 7.03
C VAL A 27 -10.78 -1.30 7.25
N ALA A 28 -11.57 -1.18 6.18
CA ALA A 28 -13.01 -0.96 6.25
C ALA A 28 -13.73 -2.14 6.90
N ASN A 29 -13.41 -3.38 6.50
CA ASN A 29 -13.96 -4.58 7.12
C ASN A 29 -13.57 -4.68 8.60
N GLY A 30 -12.32 -4.36 8.95
CA GLY A 30 -11.88 -4.34 10.35
C GLY A 30 -12.56 -3.24 11.18
N ALA A 31 -12.96 -2.13 10.57
CA ALA A 31 -13.67 -1.06 11.26
C ALA A 31 -15.10 -1.45 11.67
N GLU A 32 -15.74 -2.41 10.97
CA GLU A 32 -17.05 -2.94 11.37
C GLU A 32 -16.99 -3.62 12.74
N LEU A 33 -15.86 -4.25 13.08
CA LEU A 33 -15.62 -4.85 14.40
C LEU A 33 -15.46 -3.80 15.51
N LEU A 34 -15.17 -2.55 15.14
CA LEU A 34 -14.99 -1.44 16.09
C LEU A 34 -16.30 -0.69 16.38
N THR A 35 -17.41 -1.10 15.75
CA THR A 35 -18.70 -0.45 15.95
C THR A 35 -19.12 -0.46 17.43
N GLY A 36 -19.51 0.70 17.95
CA GLY A 36 -19.89 0.89 19.36
C GLY A 36 -18.75 1.24 20.31
N LEU A 37 -17.48 1.22 19.87
CA LEU A 37 -16.36 1.72 20.66
C LEU A 37 -16.26 3.26 20.63
N PRO A 38 -15.61 3.88 21.63
CA PRO A 38 -15.44 5.32 21.67
C PRO A 38 -14.52 5.83 20.55
N TRP A 39 -14.66 7.12 20.21
CA TRP A 39 -13.92 7.76 19.12
C TRP A 39 -12.38 7.66 19.20
N PRO A 40 -11.71 7.64 20.38
CA PRO A 40 -10.25 7.55 20.43
C PRO A 40 -9.72 6.21 19.91
N VAL A 41 -10.49 5.13 20.09
CA VAL A 41 -10.13 3.80 19.57
C VAL A 41 -10.16 3.81 18.05
N HIS A 42 -11.19 4.42 17.47
CA HIS A 42 -11.30 4.62 16.03
C HIS A 42 -10.13 5.47 15.51
N ALA A 43 -9.83 6.60 16.19
CA ALA A 43 -8.72 7.47 15.80
C ALA A 43 -7.36 6.74 15.82
N LEU A 44 -7.10 5.94 16.86
CA LEU A 44 -5.88 5.14 16.94
C LEU A 44 -5.82 4.08 15.85
N TYR A 45 -6.92 3.35 15.62
CA TYR A 45 -7.01 2.35 14.56
C TYR A 45 -6.71 2.93 13.18
N PHE A 46 -7.37 4.02 12.80
CA PHE A 46 -7.15 4.66 11.49
C PHE A 46 -5.77 5.27 11.37
N THR A 47 -5.20 5.80 12.46
CA THR A 47 -3.83 6.35 12.47
C THR A 47 -2.81 5.26 12.23
N VAL A 48 -2.90 4.14 12.97
CA VAL A 48 -2.00 3.00 12.79
C VAL A 48 -2.17 2.40 11.40
N ALA A 49 -3.41 2.19 10.95
CA ALA A 49 -3.70 1.71 9.61
C ALA A 49 -3.12 2.62 8.51
N GLY A 50 -3.19 3.94 8.70
CA GLY A 50 -2.64 4.97 7.82
C GLY A 50 -1.10 5.04 7.81
N ILE A 51 -0.42 4.43 8.78
CA ILE A 51 1.06 4.33 8.81
C ILE A 51 1.52 2.97 8.26
N VAL A 52 0.85 1.89 8.68
CA VAL A 52 1.27 0.51 8.37
C VAL A 52 1.25 0.21 6.86
N TRP A 53 0.31 0.78 6.10
CA TRP A 53 0.23 0.56 4.64
C TRP A 53 1.44 1.07 3.85
N ILE A 54 2.29 1.91 4.44
CA ILE A 54 3.52 2.43 3.82
C ILE A 54 4.60 1.35 3.79
N LEU A 55 4.59 0.40 4.73
CA LEU A 55 5.60 -0.67 4.81
C LEU A 55 5.77 -1.46 3.51
N PRO A 56 4.69 -1.92 2.84
CA PRO A 56 4.82 -2.63 1.58
C PRO A 56 5.15 -1.75 0.37
N LEU A 57 5.05 -0.40 0.46
CA LEU A 57 5.45 0.48 -0.64
C LEU A 57 6.96 0.38 -0.93
N LYS A 58 7.78 0.32 0.11
CA LYS A 58 9.25 0.33 -0.02
C LYS A 58 9.78 -0.78 -0.96
N PRO A 59 9.49 -2.08 -0.74
CA PRO A 59 9.97 -3.14 -1.63
C PRO A 59 9.36 -3.04 -3.03
N LEU A 60 8.11 -2.57 -3.14
CA LEU A 60 7.45 -2.39 -4.43
C LEU A 60 8.11 -1.30 -5.29
N LEU A 61 8.43 -0.16 -4.68
CA LEU A 61 9.16 0.93 -5.32
C LEU A 61 10.56 0.48 -5.74
N GLN A 62 11.26 -0.27 -4.87
CA GLN A 62 12.57 -0.84 -5.20
C GLN A 62 12.50 -1.76 -6.43
N TRP A 63 11.45 -2.58 -6.53
CA TRP A 63 11.22 -3.42 -7.70
C TRP A 63 10.90 -2.59 -8.95
N MET A 64 10.11 -1.52 -8.83
CA MET A 64 9.81 -0.63 -9.96
C MET A 64 11.07 0.02 -10.54
N GLU A 65 12.02 0.40 -9.67
CA GLU A 65 13.27 1.06 -10.07
C GLU A 65 14.33 0.07 -10.56
N THR A 66 14.52 -1.06 -9.87
CA THR A 66 15.65 -1.98 -10.12
C THR A 66 15.25 -3.29 -10.79
N GLY A 67 13.97 -3.68 -10.74
CA GLY A 67 13.49 -5.00 -11.15
C GLY A 67 13.82 -6.12 -10.15
N SER A 68 14.43 -5.81 -9.01
CA SER A 68 14.77 -6.77 -7.94
C SER A 68 14.05 -6.38 -6.65
N PHE A 69 13.49 -7.38 -5.96
CA PHE A 69 12.96 -7.23 -4.60
C PHE A 69 14.05 -7.34 -3.52
N ARG A 70 15.27 -7.76 -3.87
CA ARG A 70 16.41 -7.80 -2.95
C ARG A 70 17.35 -6.63 -3.22
N ARG A 71 17.77 -5.97 -2.14
CA ARG A 71 19.00 -5.17 -2.15
C ARG A 71 20.17 -6.12 -2.47
N PRO A 72 21.08 -5.79 -3.41
CA PRO A 72 22.37 -6.46 -3.47
C PRO A 72 23.16 -6.23 -2.17
#